data_AF-A0A8B9NTU0-F1
#
_entry.id   AF-A0A8B9NTU0-F1
#
_cell.length_a   1.000
_cell.length_b   1.000
_cell.length_c   1.000
_cell.angle_alpha   90.00
_cell.angle_beta   90.00
_cell.angle_gamma   90.00
#
_symmetry.space_group_name_H-M   'P 1'
#
loop_
_entity.id
_entity.type
_entity.pdbx_description
1 polymer ?
#
loop_
_entity_poly.entity_id
_entity_poly.type
_entity_poly.pdbx_seq_one_letter_code
_entity_poly.pdbx_strand_id
1 'polypeptide(L)'
;PYLHIGAITIMVLLSWPVALHAIRTDKKAFLLQILAVVQVIIVGPYLAILLFLFLIPLGMYSPCIREVGTLGPKPALIGHRGAPMLAPENTEMSFWKTIEHGGDGLETDVTISYDGVPFLMHDSTLRRTTNIGEVYPNETAQNAALFSWDTLKELNAGTWFLKVSDKPFSCMGSLSRADQNQAMNQSIYKLSNFLRLADSQNKLVIFDLYRPPEKHPYRDSWINRTLEVILNESGIKPHLVLWLENDMRPFVQSVAPGFQQTMGNKAPVEDLLMDNIVKLNLAYTEMSSEDIRKYAEANITTNLYVVNEPWLFSLAWCSGAHSVTTNAVHMLKNLSQPLFLMVSRSSPFFPGVRSRGGVFIVTFGDYGSGACMDKGDAPLDGEGFKLNPSLPGSCEPLQVLPPHLLFHLGPGRSILFGKT
;
A
#
# COMPACT_ATOMS: atom_id res chain seq x y z
N PRO A 1 4.08 -17.67 -7.99
CA PRO A 1 3.33 -18.93 -8.23
C PRO A 1 2.56 -18.91 -9.55
N TYR A 2 1.90 -17.79 -9.87
CA TYR A 2 1.17 -17.59 -11.12
C TYR A 2 2.02 -17.69 -12.40
N LEU A 3 3.21 -17.08 -12.42
CA LEU A 3 4.16 -17.23 -13.54
C LEU A 3 4.55 -18.69 -13.77
N HIS A 4 4.67 -19.46 -12.69
CA HIS A 4 4.98 -20.88 -12.75
C HIS A 4 3.81 -21.71 -13.33
N ILE A 5 2.57 -21.41 -12.92
CA ILE A 5 1.36 -22.01 -13.52
C ILE A 5 1.27 -21.66 -15.02
N GLY A 6 1.53 -20.41 -15.39
CA GLY A 6 1.56 -19.97 -16.79
C GLY A 6 2.62 -20.71 -17.61
N ALA A 7 3.83 -20.83 -17.06
CA ALA A 7 4.92 -21.58 -17.70
C ALA A 7 4.58 -23.07 -17.89
N ILE A 8 3.99 -23.73 -16.88
CA ILE A 8 3.50 -25.11 -17.02
C ILE A 8 2.45 -25.20 -18.13
N THR A 9 1.50 -24.27 -18.18
CA THR A 9 0.44 -24.26 -19.20
C THR A 9 1.03 -24.16 -20.61
N ILE A 10 2.02 -23.29 -20.81
CA ILE A 10 2.75 -23.18 -22.08
C ILE A 10 3.47 -24.50 -22.40
N MET A 11 4.15 -25.11 -21.42
CA MET A 11 4.83 -26.40 -21.63
C MET A 11 3.87 -27.53 -21.98
N VAL A 12 2.65 -27.52 -21.42
CA VAL A 12 1.58 -28.46 -21.77
C VAL A 12 1.12 -28.25 -23.22
N LEU A 13 0.91 -27.00 -23.65
CA LEU A 13 0.55 -26.69 -25.04
C LEU A 13 1.66 -27.08 -26.03
N LEU A 14 2.92 -26.92 -25.65
CA LEU A 14 4.08 -27.32 -26.44
C LEU A 14 4.32 -28.83 -26.45
N SER A 15 3.72 -29.59 -25.52
CA SER A 15 3.92 -31.05 -25.45
C SER A 15 3.50 -31.75 -26.75
N TRP A 16 2.39 -31.32 -27.35
CA TRP A 16 1.85 -31.92 -28.58
C TRP A 16 2.73 -31.70 -29.81
N PRO A 17 3.17 -30.48 -30.17
CA PRO A 17 4.07 -30.28 -31.29
C PRO A 17 5.45 -30.92 -31.06
N VAL A 18 5.96 -30.91 -29.82
CA VAL A 18 7.24 -31.57 -29.48
C VAL A 18 7.12 -33.10 -29.64
N ALA A 19 6.03 -33.71 -29.17
CA ALA A 19 5.77 -35.14 -29.33
C ALA A 19 5.58 -35.53 -30.80
N LEU A 20 4.83 -34.75 -31.59
CA LEU A 20 4.67 -34.97 -33.03
C LEU A 20 6.00 -34.89 -33.78
N HIS A 21 6.88 -33.96 -33.40
CA HIS A 21 8.21 -33.85 -34.00
C HIS A 21 9.08 -35.07 -33.66
N ALA A 22 9.04 -35.54 -32.41
CA ALA A 22 9.74 -36.75 -31.98
C ALA A 22 9.25 -38.01 -32.72
N ILE A 23 7.93 -38.16 -32.93
CA ILE A 23 7.35 -39.36 -33.60
C ILE A 23 7.58 -39.35 -35.12
N ARG A 24 7.52 -38.19 -35.80
CA ARG A 24 7.67 -38.12 -37.27
C ARG A 24 9.09 -38.40 -37.76
N THR A 25 10.09 -38.21 -36.92
CA THR A 25 11.51 -38.35 -37.24
C THR A 25 11.98 -39.82 -37.22
N ASP A 26 11.21 -40.73 -36.60
CA ASP A 26 11.50 -42.17 -36.52
C ASP A 26 11.27 -42.95 -37.83
N LYS A 27 10.62 -42.34 -38.84
CA LYS A 27 10.18 -43.03 -40.08
C LYS A 27 11.17 -42.94 -41.27
N LYS A 28 12.36 -42.33 -41.14
CA LYS A 28 13.29 -42.11 -42.28
C LYS A 28 14.68 -42.74 -42.05
N ALA A 29 14.92 -43.91 -42.65
CA ALA A 29 16.07 -44.79 -42.40
C ALA A 29 17.43 -44.40 -43.04
N PHE A 30 17.65 -43.17 -43.51
CA PHE A 30 18.95 -42.77 -44.12
C PHE A 30 19.52 -41.44 -43.57
N LEU A 31 18.79 -40.76 -42.67
CA LEU A 31 19.15 -39.45 -42.11
C LEU A 31 19.33 -39.50 -40.57
N LEU A 32 19.64 -40.69 -40.04
CA LEU A 32 19.57 -41.04 -38.61
C LEU A 32 20.42 -40.14 -37.68
N GLN A 33 21.62 -39.72 -38.10
CA GLN A 33 22.51 -38.93 -37.24
C GLN A 33 22.07 -37.45 -37.12
N ILE A 34 21.68 -36.83 -38.23
CA ILE A 34 21.22 -35.42 -38.23
C ILE A 34 19.87 -35.31 -37.52
N LEU A 35 18.95 -36.27 -37.75
CA LEU A 35 17.66 -36.31 -37.07
C LEU A 35 17.79 -36.54 -35.56
N ALA A 36 18.71 -37.40 -35.12
CA ALA A 36 18.98 -37.62 -33.70
C ALA A 36 19.52 -36.37 -33.00
N VAL A 37 20.43 -35.62 -33.65
CA VAL A 37 20.95 -34.36 -33.10
C VAL A 37 19.84 -33.30 -32.97
N VAL A 38 18.97 -33.18 -33.98
CA VAL A 38 17.83 -32.26 -33.94
C VAL A 38 16.81 -32.66 -32.85
N GLN A 39 16.55 -33.96 -32.66
CA GLN A 39 15.71 -34.45 -31.56
C GLN A 39 16.27 -34.08 -30.18
N VAL A 40 17.58 -34.26 -29.95
CA VAL A 40 18.21 -33.87 -28.68
C VAL A 40 18.13 -32.36 -28.46
N ILE A 41 18.30 -31.56 -29.51
CA ILE A 41 18.22 -30.09 -29.44
C ILE A 41 16.81 -29.58 -29.14
N ILE A 42 15.75 -30.32 -29.48
CA ILE A 42 14.36 -29.89 -29.23
C ILE A 42 13.81 -30.52 -27.94
N VAL A 43 13.96 -31.84 -27.78
CA VAL A 43 13.42 -32.60 -26.64
C VAL A 43 14.24 -32.36 -25.37
N GLY A 44 15.57 -32.24 -25.49
CA GLY A 44 16.47 -32.01 -24.35
C GLY A 44 16.12 -30.73 -23.57
N PRO A 45 16.10 -29.54 -24.21
CA PRO A 45 15.68 -28.31 -23.56
C PRO A 45 14.25 -28.35 -23.04
N TYR A 46 13.31 -28.98 -23.77
CA TYR A 46 11.93 -29.14 -23.30
C TYR A 46 11.88 -29.90 -21.97
N LEU A 47 12.56 -31.06 -21.88
CA LEU A 47 12.61 -31.86 -20.65
C LEU A 47 13.38 -31.16 -19.53
N ALA A 48 14.46 -30.44 -19.85
CA ALA A 48 15.21 -29.67 -18.87
C ALA A 48 14.37 -28.53 -18.28
N ILE A 49 13.66 -27.76 -19.12
CA ILE A 49 12.74 -26.71 -18.68
C ILE A 49 11.60 -27.31 -17.86
N LEU A 50 11.03 -28.44 -18.29
CA LEU A 50 9.95 -29.10 -17.56
C LEU A 50 10.41 -29.60 -16.19
N LEU A 51 11.60 -30.21 -16.09
CA LEU A 51 12.20 -30.63 -14.83
C LEU A 51 12.47 -29.43 -13.92
N PHE A 52 13.03 -28.35 -14.46
CA PHE A 52 13.27 -27.13 -13.70
C PHE A 52 11.96 -26.56 -13.16
N LEU A 53 10.93 -26.40 -14.01
CA LEU A 53 9.60 -25.98 -13.59
C LEU A 53 9.04 -26.94 -12.53
N PHE A 54 9.22 -28.26 -12.66
CA PHE A 54 8.74 -29.21 -11.65
C PHE A 54 9.40 -29.03 -10.28
N LEU A 55 10.66 -28.58 -10.24
CA LEU A 55 11.40 -28.35 -9.00
C LEU A 55 11.13 -26.97 -8.37
N ILE A 56 10.74 -25.95 -9.17
CA ILE A 56 10.50 -24.57 -8.68
C ILE A 56 9.58 -24.50 -7.44
N PRO A 57 8.42 -25.20 -7.36
CA PRO A 57 7.52 -25.12 -6.22
C PRO A 57 8.17 -25.44 -4.87
N LEU A 58 9.25 -26.25 -4.85
CA LEU A 58 9.98 -26.59 -3.62
C LEU A 58 10.68 -25.38 -2.99
N GLY A 59 10.99 -24.34 -3.79
CA GLY A 59 11.61 -23.10 -3.34
C GLY A 59 10.66 -21.89 -3.34
N MET A 60 9.38 -22.06 -3.70
CA MET A 60 8.44 -20.95 -3.73
C MET A 60 7.86 -20.68 -2.34
N TYR A 61 8.30 -19.60 -1.72
CA TYR A 61 7.62 -19.05 -0.55
C TYR A 61 6.68 -17.91 -0.98
N SER A 62 5.43 -17.97 -0.53
CA SER A 62 4.51 -16.85 -0.65
C SER A 62 3.61 -16.81 0.57
N PRO A 63 3.45 -15.65 1.23
CA PRO A 63 2.55 -15.51 2.36
C PRO A 63 1.09 -15.85 2.03
N CYS A 64 0.72 -15.74 0.74
CA CYS A 64 -0.64 -16.04 0.27
C CYS A 64 -0.88 -17.52 -0.08
N ILE A 65 0.11 -18.40 0.09
CA ILE A 65 -0.11 -19.85 0.05
C ILE A 65 -0.38 -20.31 1.49
N ARG A 66 -1.64 -20.55 1.84
CA ARG A 66 -2.06 -20.84 3.22
C ARG A 66 -2.97 -22.06 3.31
N GLU A 67 -3.12 -22.59 4.51
CA GLU A 67 -4.14 -23.60 4.80
C GLU A 67 -5.52 -22.94 4.93
N VAL A 68 -6.58 -23.67 4.57
CA VAL A 68 -7.96 -23.18 4.67
C VAL A 68 -8.26 -22.74 6.10
N GLY A 69 -8.84 -21.55 6.27
CA GLY A 69 -9.23 -21.01 7.57
C GLY A 69 -8.10 -20.40 8.40
N THR A 70 -6.86 -20.33 7.88
CA THR A 70 -5.72 -19.74 8.60
C THR A 70 -5.42 -18.28 8.24
N LEU A 71 -6.20 -17.67 7.35
CA LEU A 71 -6.04 -16.26 7.00
C LEU A 71 -6.47 -15.40 8.19
N GLY A 72 -5.60 -14.48 8.62
CA GLY A 72 -5.90 -13.52 9.68
C GLY A 72 -6.99 -12.51 9.28
N PRO A 73 -7.41 -11.65 10.23
CA PRO A 73 -8.36 -10.58 9.93
C PRO A 73 -7.82 -9.65 8.84
N LYS A 74 -8.74 -8.99 8.13
CA LYS A 74 -8.38 -7.96 7.16
C LYS A 74 -7.62 -6.83 7.87
N PRO A 75 -6.47 -6.37 7.34
CA PRO A 75 -5.75 -5.25 7.92
C PRO A 75 -6.64 -4.00 7.97
N ALA A 76 -6.57 -3.27 9.08
CA ALA A 76 -7.23 -1.98 9.22
C ALA A 76 -6.64 -0.96 8.24
N LEU A 77 -7.46 -0.02 7.77
CA LEU A 77 -7.06 1.00 6.81
C LEU A 77 -6.88 2.34 7.49
N ILE A 78 -5.68 2.91 7.42
CA ILE A 78 -5.38 4.26 7.87
C ILE A 78 -5.26 5.15 6.61
N GLY A 79 -6.03 6.24 6.56
CA GLY A 79 -5.98 7.16 5.41
C GLY A 79 -4.73 8.04 5.47
N HIS A 80 -3.81 7.86 4.52
CA HIS A 80 -2.58 8.64 4.38
C HIS A 80 -2.91 10.08 4.00
N ARG A 81 -2.58 11.06 4.85
CA ARG A 81 -2.98 12.47 4.71
C ARG A 81 -4.49 12.62 4.43
N GLY A 82 -5.28 11.70 4.99
CA GLY A 82 -6.67 11.43 4.62
C GLY A 82 -6.81 10.49 3.41
N ALA A 83 -7.50 10.94 2.35
CA ALA A 83 -7.74 10.17 1.12
C ALA A 83 -7.32 10.98 -0.13
N PRO A 84 -6.01 11.14 -0.39
CA PRO A 84 -5.47 12.04 -1.41
C PRO A 84 -5.75 11.59 -2.85
N MET A 85 -6.25 10.37 -3.07
CA MET A 85 -6.81 9.97 -4.37
C MET A 85 -8.23 10.50 -4.60
N LEU A 86 -8.90 11.04 -3.58
CA LEU A 86 -10.29 11.49 -3.61
C LEU A 86 -10.47 12.97 -3.25
N ALA A 87 -9.56 13.54 -2.48
CA ALA A 87 -9.64 14.90 -1.97
C ALA A 87 -8.24 15.50 -1.77
N PRO A 88 -8.09 16.83 -1.67
CA PRO A 88 -6.79 17.47 -1.45
C PRO A 88 -6.17 17.00 -0.13
N GLU A 89 -4.93 16.52 -0.13
CA GLU A 89 -4.26 15.97 1.05
C GLU A 89 -4.22 16.92 2.26
N ASN A 90 -4.21 16.38 3.49
CA ASN A 90 -4.14 17.14 4.75
C ASN A 90 -5.25 18.21 4.94
N THR A 91 -6.38 18.06 4.25
CA THR A 91 -7.57 18.92 4.40
C THR A 91 -8.72 18.19 5.12
N GLU A 92 -9.66 18.96 5.67
CA GLU A 92 -10.88 18.43 6.29
C GLU A 92 -11.63 17.47 5.37
N MET A 93 -11.79 17.84 4.08
CA MET A 93 -12.42 16.99 3.07
C MET A 93 -11.70 15.64 2.93
N SER A 94 -10.37 15.62 2.95
CA SER A 94 -9.58 14.38 2.85
C SER A 94 -9.83 13.40 3.99
N PHE A 95 -9.94 13.93 5.21
CA PHE A 95 -10.24 13.12 6.38
C PHE A 95 -11.67 12.60 6.36
N TRP A 96 -12.65 13.45 5.97
CA TRP A 96 -14.02 12.99 5.77
C TRP A 96 -14.13 11.90 4.72
N LYS A 97 -13.44 12.02 3.58
CA LYS A 97 -13.41 10.95 2.56
C LYS A 97 -12.86 9.65 3.12
N THR A 98 -11.85 9.68 3.99
CA THR A 98 -11.37 8.47 4.66
C THR A 98 -12.45 7.84 5.53
N ILE A 99 -13.17 8.65 6.32
CA ILE A 99 -14.25 8.20 7.20
C ILE A 99 -15.42 7.64 6.38
N GLU A 100 -15.86 8.35 5.34
CA GLU A 100 -16.94 7.96 4.42
C GLU A 100 -16.66 6.61 3.75
N HIS A 101 -15.39 6.35 3.40
CA HIS A 101 -14.95 5.08 2.80
C HIS A 101 -14.56 4.02 3.83
N GLY A 102 -14.90 4.22 5.10
CA GLY A 102 -14.76 3.21 6.15
C GLY A 102 -13.31 2.98 6.59
N GLY A 103 -12.45 3.99 6.50
CA GLY A 103 -11.13 3.99 7.12
C GLY A 103 -11.23 3.88 8.65
N ASP A 104 -10.29 3.16 9.25
CA ASP A 104 -10.21 2.85 10.67
C ASP A 104 -9.33 3.85 11.44
N GLY A 105 -8.43 4.54 10.73
CA GLY A 105 -7.62 5.61 11.28
C GLY A 105 -7.30 6.70 10.26
N LEU A 106 -6.73 7.79 10.74
CA LEU A 106 -6.31 8.95 9.97
C LEU A 106 -4.82 9.19 10.19
N GLU A 107 -4.09 9.41 9.11
CA GLU A 107 -2.68 9.79 9.14
C GLU A 107 -2.52 11.23 8.61
N THR A 108 -1.55 11.98 9.14
CA THR A 108 -1.28 13.37 8.73
C THR A 108 0.14 13.81 9.10
N ASP A 109 0.60 14.92 8.52
CA ASP A 109 1.90 15.51 8.81
C ASP A 109 1.71 16.82 9.58
N VAL A 110 2.42 16.97 10.70
CA VAL A 110 2.25 18.11 11.62
C VAL A 110 3.50 18.98 11.64
N THR A 111 3.30 20.28 11.46
CA THR A 111 4.31 21.30 11.73
C THR A 111 3.71 22.42 12.57
N ILE A 112 4.50 23.43 12.96
CA ILE A 112 4.07 24.52 13.84
C ILE A 112 4.30 25.86 13.14
N SER A 113 3.30 26.74 13.15
CA SER A 113 3.42 28.10 12.64
C SER A 113 4.35 28.96 13.50
N TYR A 114 4.79 30.09 12.97
CA TYR A 114 5.73 30.99 13.63
C TYR A 114 5.23 31.49 15.00
N ASP A 115 3.93 31.66 15.12
CA ASP A 115 3.21 32.08 16.33
C ASP A 115 2.73 30.90 17.21
N GLY A 116 3.11 29.66 16.89
CA GLY A 116 2.95 28.51 17.79
C GLY A 116 1.68 27.69 17.61
N VAL A 117 1.03 27.76 16.46
CA VAL A 117 -0.18 26.98 16.14
C VAL A 117 0.22 25.73 15.33
N PRO A 118 0.06 24.51 15.86
CA PRO A 118 0.27 23.30 15.08
C PRO A 118 -0.77 23.13 13.98
N PHE A 119 -0.32 22.85 12.76
CA PHE A 119 -1.13 22.72 11.56
C PHE A 119 -0.61 21.59 10.66
N LEU A 120 -1.45 21.20 9.69
CA LEU A 120 -1.19 20.05 8.85
C LEU A 120 -0.52 20.46 7.53
N MET A 121 0.66 19.91 7.27
CA MET A 121 1.43 20.16 6.04
C MET A 121 2.55 19.14 5.90
N HIS A 122 2.58 18.45 4.75
CA HIS A 122 3.65 17.51 4.42
C HIS A 122 4.93 18.24 3.96
N ASP A 123 4.77 19.18 3.04
CA ASP A 123 5.91 19.81 2.39
C ASP A 123 6.54 20.88 3.29
N SER A 124 7.84 21.10 3.11
CA SER A 124 8.53 22.21 3.78
C SER A 124 8.04 23.58 3.32
N THR A 125 7.42 23.70 2.14
CA THR A 125 6.89 24.96 1.59
C THR A 125 5.42 24.83 1.20
N LEU A 126 4.75 25.96 1.03
CA LEU A 126 3.30 26.01 0.72
C LEU A 126 3.00 25.87 -0.79
N ARG A 127 4.01 25.70 -1.65
CA ARG A 127 3.88 25.86 -3.11
C ARG A 127 2.96 24.85 -3.78
N ARG A 128 3.08 23.57 -3.42
CA ARG A 128 2.42 22.47 -4.13
C ARG A 128 0.94 22.39 -3.78
N THR A 129 0.61 22.57 -2.50
CA THR A 129 -0.71 22.25 -1.94
C THR A 129 -1.52 23.48 -1.56
N THR A 130 -1.08 24.69 -1.94
CA THR A 130 -1.82 25.93 -1.66
C THR A 130 -1.78 26.94 -2.81
N ASN A 131 -2.52 28.04 -2.68
CA ASN A 131 -2.45 29.20 -3.58
C ASN A 131 -1.40 30.26 -3.16
N ILE A 132 -0.37 29.91 -2.38
CA ILE A 132 0.67 30.86 -1.92
C ILE A 132 1.29 31.68 -3.06
N GLY A 133 1.46 31.09 -4.25
CA GLY A 133 2.03 31.80 -5.41
C GLY A 133 1.15 32.91 -5.97
N GLU A 134 -0.15 32.86 -5.70
CA GLU A 134 -1.12 33.89 -6.09
C GLU A 134 -1.23 34.98 -5.03
N VAL A 135 -1.18 34.61 -3.73
CA VAL A 135 -1.37 35.54 -2.61
C VAL A 135 -0.06 36.22 -2.17
N TYR A 136 1.04 35.47 -2.10
CA TYR A 136 2.36 35.92 -1.65
C TYR A 136 3.48 35.43 -2.59
N PRO A 137 3.56 35.93 -3.83
CA PRO A 137 4.46 35.40 -4.88
C PRO A 137 5.96 35.41 -4.47
N ASN A 138 6.37 36.40 -3.67
CA ASN A 138 7.76 36.58 -3.24
C ASN A 138 8.18 35.64 -2.09
N GLU A 139 7.23 35.01 -1.40
CA GLU A 139 7.48 34.19 -0.21
C GLU A 139 7.29 32.69 -0.49
N THR A 140 7.07 32.33 -1.75
CA THR A 140 6.78 30.95 -2.16
C THR A 140 7.88 29.95 -1.78
N ALA A 141 9.15 30.35 -1.66
CA ALA A 141 10.26 29.47 -1.24
C ALA A 141 10.41 29.33 0.28
N GLN A 142 9.66 30.14 1.05
CA GLN A 142 9.80 30.17 2.50
C GLN A 142 9.22 28.91 3.12
N ASN A 143 9.86 28.47 4.20
CA ASN A 143 9.39 27.31 4.94
C ASN A 143 8.00 27.61 5.55
N ALA A 144 7.06 26.68 5.43
CA ALA A 144 5.68 26.81 5.90
C ALA A 144 5.60 27.16 7.40
N ALA A 145 6.52 26.65 8.22
CA ALA A 145 6.58 26.94 9.65
C ALA A 145 6.95 28.40 9.96
N LEU A 146 7.54 29.15 9.02
CA LEU A 146 7.94 30.54 9.24
C LEU A 146 6.82 31.55 8.99
N PHE A 147 5.62 31.09 8.65
CA PHE A 147 4.43 31.94 8.50
C PHE A 147 3.62 31.96 9.80
N SER A 148 2.96 33.10 10.07
CA SER A 148 1.98 33.19 11.15
C SER A 148 0.71 32.41 10.81
N TRP A 149 -0.04 31.96 11.82
CA TRP A 149 -1.31 31.29 11.60
C TRP A 149 -2.32 32.19 10.87
N ASP A 150 -2.30 33.49 11.16
CA ASP A 150 -3.17 34.46 10.49
C ASP A 150 -2.91 34.57 8.99
N THR A 151 -1.67 34.31 8.54
CA THR A 151 -1.36 34.19 7.12
C THR A 151 -1.81 32.84 6.56
N LEU A 152 -1.49 31.75 7.26
CA LEU A 152 -1.75 30.38 6.82
C LEU A 152 -3.25 30.11 6.62
N LYS A 153 -4.11 30.63 7.50
CA LYS A 153 -5.57 30.41 7.46
C LYS A 153 -6.25 31.03 6.23
N GLU A 154 -5.64 32.05 5.61
CA GLU A 154 -6.19 32.75 4.43
C GLU A 154 -5.86 32.01 3.13
N LEU A 155 -4.94 31.04 3.16
CA LEU A 155 -4.55 30.28 1.99
C LEU A 155 -5.58 29.19 1.66
N ASN A 156 -5.84 29.04 0.37
CA ASN A 156 -6.64 27.96 -0.16
C ASN A 156 -5.78 26.70 -0.32
N ALA A 157 -6.17 25.60 0.31
CA ALA A 157 -5.42 24.34 0.32
C ALA A 157 -6.03 23.24 -0.57
N GLY A 158 -7.00 23.58 -1.44
CA GLY A 158 -7.69 22.56 -2.25
C GLY A 158 -7.89 22.87 -3.72
N THR A 159 -7.81 24.13 -4.16
CA THR A 159 -7.99 24.48 -5.58
C THR A 159 -6.92 23.88 -6.48
N TRP A 160 -5.70 23.69 -5.97
CA TRP A 160 -4.60 23.03 -6.69
C TRP A 160 -4.99 21.63 -7.17
N PHE A 161 -5.79 20.90 -6.38
CA PHE A 161 -6.21 19.53 -6.67
C PHE A 161 -7.07 19.38 -7.92
N LEU A 162 -7.71 20.48 -8.37
CA LEU A 162 -8.54 20.49 -9.56
C LEU A 162 -7.73 20.74 -10.85
N LYS A 163 -6.50 21.23 -10.73
CA LYS A 163 -5.63 21.49 -11.88
C LYS A 163 -5.15 20.15 -12.43
N VAL A 164 -5.46 19.85 -13.70
CA VAL A 164 -5.13 18.55 -14.32
C VAL A 164 -3.63 18.27 -14.32
N SER A 165 -2.80 19.32 -14.46
CA SER A 165 -1.34 19.23 -14.36
C SER A 165 -0.86 18.80 -12.98
N ASP A 166 -1.65 19.09 -11.94
CA ASP A 166 -1.23 19.01 -10.55
C ASP A 166 -1.92 17.83 -9.83
N LYS A 167 -2.67 16.99 -10.56
CA LYS A 167 -3.27 15.78 -10.00
C LYS A 167 -2.17 14.86 -9.45
N PRO A 168 -2.21 14.50 -8.15
CA PRO A 168 -1.14 13.72 -7.52
C PRO A 168 -1.08 12.28 -8.05
N PHE A 169 -2.21 11.69 -8.46
CA PHE A 169 -2.25 10.32 -8.98
C PHE A 169 -2.83 10.23 -10.38
N SER A 170 -2.22 9.40 -11.22
CA SER A 170 -2.63 9.20 -12.63
C SER A 170 -4.03 8.59 -12.78
N CYS A 171 -4.43 7.76 -11.82
CA CYS A 171 -5.66 6.97 -11.87
C CYS A 171 -6.89 7.68 -11.26
N MET A 172 -6.75 8.95 -10.85
CA MET A 172 -7.85 9.68 -10.24
C MET A 172 -8.99 9.91 -11.22
N GLY A 173 -10.17 9.45 -10.84
CA GLY A 173 -11.41 9.78 -11.54
C GLY A 173 -11.71 11.27 -11.56
N SER A 174 -12.72 11.64 -12.33
CA SER A 174 -13.28 12.99 -12.28
C SER A 174 -14.09 13.16 -11.00
N LEU A 175 -13.82 14.23 -10.24
CA LEU A 175 -14.63 14.58 -9.07
C LEU A 175 -16.05 14.99 -9.50
N SER A 176 -17.04 14.67 -8.66
CA SER A 176 -18.40 15.19 -8.82
C SER A 176 -18.42 16.72 -8.71
N ARG A 177 -19.46 17.38 -9.23
CA ARG A 177 -19.57 18.85 -9.11
C ARG A 177 -19.60 19.32 -7.64
N ALA A 178 -20.23 18.53 -6.76
CA ALA A 178 -20.27 18.81 -5.34
C ALA A 178 -18.87 18.68 -4.70
N ASP A 179 -18.15 17.60 -5.00
CA ASP A 179 -16.77 17.40 -4.49
C ASP A 179 -15.81 18.46 -5.04
N GLN A 180 -15.98 18.91 -6.30
CA GLN A 180 -15.21 20.02 -6.85
C GLN A 180 -15.43 21.31 -6.05
N ASN A 181 -16.69 21.65 -5.75
CA ASN A 181 -17.02 22.84 -4.97
C ASN A 181 -16.46 22.74 -3.54
N GLN A 182 -16.53 21.56 -2.92
CA GLN A 182 -15.95 21.34 -1.59
C GLN A 182 -14.43 21.46 -1.60
N ALA A 183 -13.76 20.87 -2.61
CA ALA A 183 -12.31 20.96 -2.78
C ALA A 183 -11.84 22.41 -2.97
N MET A 184 -12.58 23.24 -3.73
CA MET A 184 -12.27 24.67 -3.89
C MET A 184 -12.40 25.47 -2.59
N ASN A 185 -13.09 24.94 -1.57
CA ASN A 185 -13.33 25.63 -0.30
C ASN A 185 -12.58 24.98 0.87
N GLN A 186 -11.38 24.44 0.62
CA GLN A 186 -10.51 23.92 1.68
C GLN A 186 -9.47 24.96 2.10
N SER A 187 -9.18 25.02 3.40
CA SER A 187 -8.08 25.79 4.01
C SER A 187 -7.03 24.85 4.59
N ILE A 188 -5.86 25.40 4.96
CA ILE A 188 -4.89 24.69 5.79
C ILE A 188 -5.59 24.29 7.11
N TYR A 189 -5.41 23.04 7.53
CA TYR A 189 -6.15 22.49 8.67
C TYR A 189 -5.33 22.54 9.95
N LYS A 190 -5.98 22.88 11.07
CA LYS A 190 -5.34 22.88 12.40
C LYS A 190 -5.25 21.46 12.96
N LEU A 191 -4.17 21.16 13.67
CA LEU A 191 -4.04 19.91 14.42
C LEU A 191 -5.21 19.70 15.38
N SER A 192 -5.60 20.73 16.15
CA SER A 192 -6.70 20.60 17.13
C SER A 192 -8.05 20.28 16.49
N ASN A 193 -8.31 20.76 15.27
CA ASN A 193 -9.54 20.41 14.54
C ASN A 193 -9.50 18.97 14.03
N PHE A 194 -8.36 18.55 13.49
CA PHE A 194 -8.14 17.15 13.08
C PHE A 194 -8.33 16.16 14.22
N LEU A 195 -7.77 16.45 15.39
CA LEU A 195 -7.91 15.59 16.56
C LEU A 195 -9.35 15.54 17.08
N ARG A 196 -10.07 16.68 17.06
CA ARG A 196 -11.52 16.72 17.38
C ARG A 196 -12.35 15.90 16.40
N LEU A 197 -12.06 16.00 15.10
CA LEU A 197 -12.71 15.18 14.08
C LEU A 197 -12.48 13.69 14.34
N ALA A 198 -11.23 13.29 14.58
CA ALA A 198 -10.87 11.91 14.86
C ALA A 198 -11.56 11.37 16.11
N ASP A 199 -11.60 12.14 17.21
CA ASP A 199 -12.29 11.74 18.44
C ASP A 199 -13.80 11.54 18.22
N SER A 200 -14.43 12.49 17.52
CA SER A 200 -15.88 12.44 17.24
C SER A 200 -16.28 11.21 16.42
N GLN A 201 -15.38 10.72 15.58
CA GLN A 201 -15.58 9.53 14.74
C GLN A 201 -14.91 8.28 15.32
N ASN A 202 -14.34 8.37 16.53
CA ASN A 202 -13.61 7.32 17.21
C ASN A 202 -12.55 6.64 16.32
N LYS A 203 -11.70 7.46 15.68
CA LYS A 203 -10.65 7.03 14.76
C LYS A 203 -9.28 7.10 15.43
N LEU A 204 -8.42 6.13 15.10
CA LEU A 204 -7.00 6.22 15.44
C LEU A 204 -6.37 7.38 14.68
N VAL A 205 -5.43 8.09 15.32
CA VAL A 205 -4.60 9.11 14.67
C VAL A 205 -3.15 8.71 14.75
N ILE A 206 -2.44 8.88 13.66
CA ILE A 206 -0.99 8.73 13.57
C ILE A 206 -0.49 9.95 12.80
N PHE A 207 0.67 10.47 13.18
CA PHE A 207 1.20 11.65 12.50
C PHE A 207 2.70 11.73 12.58
N ASP A 208 3.30 12.22 11.49
CA ASP A 208 4.69 12.65 11.48
C ASP A 208 4.78 14.05 12.10
N LEU A 209 5.72 14.24 13.02
CA LEU A 209 5.92 15.52 13.70
C LEU A 209 7.20 16.18 13.22
N TYR A 210 7.07 17.23 12.41
CA TYR A 210 8.21 17.94 11.87
C TYR A 210 8.76 18.99 12.83
N ARG A 211 10.05 18.85 13.12
CA ARG A 211 10.83 19.81 13.88
C ARG A 211 10.98 21.12 13.06
N PRO A 212 10.55 22.28 13.59
CA PRO A 212 10.65 23.56 12.87
C PRO A 212 12.10 23.93 12.49
N PRO A 213 12.29 24.77 11.43
CA PRO A 213 13.62 25.16 10.95
C PRO A 213 14.40 26.00 11.96
N GLU A 214 15.70 26.18 11.70
CA GLU A 214 16.57 27.06 12.48
C GLU A 214 15.95 28.46 12.64
N LYS A 215 16.08 29.05 13.84
CA LYS A 215 15.52 30.36 14.26
C LYS A 215 14.01 30.40 14.50
N HIS A 216 13.27 29.30 14.29
CA HIS A 216 11.87 29.24 14.69
C HIS A 216 11.71 29.28 16.23
N PRO A 217 10.81 30.09 16.81
CA PRO A 217 10.73 30.28 18.26
C PRO A 217 10.35 29.01 19.04
N TYR A 218 9.59 28.11 18.41
CA TYR A 218 9.22 26.80 18.99
C TYR A 218 10.15 25.66 18.59
N ARG A 219 11.31 25.95 17.99
CA ARG A 219 12.23 24.94 17.45
C ARG A 219 12.70 23.93 18.49
N ASP A 220 12.81 24.32 19.75
CA ASP A 220 13.30 23.47 20.85
C ASP A 220 12.17 22.96 21.77
N SER A 221 10.94 23.39 21.52
CA SER A 221 9.76 23.08 22.34
C SER A 221 8.57 22.58 21.51
N TRP A 222 8.79 22.13 20.27
CA TRP A 222 7.73 21.74 19.33
C TRP A 222 6.94 20.53 19.84
N ILE A 223 7.60 19.55 20.45
CA ILE A 223 6.94 18.40 21.09
C ILE A 223 6.06 18.89 22.25
N ASN A 224 6.59 19.73 23.14
CA ASN A 224 5.82 20.25 24.28
C ASN A 224 4.59 21.03 23.81
N ARG A 225 4.74 21.90 22.80
CA ARG A 225 3.62 22.66 22.24
C ARG A 225 2.59 21.75 21.58
N THR A 226 3.04 20.72 20.87
CA THR A 226 2.15 19.72 20.25
C THR A 226 1.37 18.93 21.30
N LEU A 227 2.04 18.48 22.37
CA LEU A 227 1.42 17.79 23.50
C LEU A 227 0.39 18.67 24.20
N GLU A 228 0.68 19.96 24.41
CA GLU A 228 -0.26 20.91 25.00
C GLU A 228 -1.56 20.98 24.18
N VAL A 229 -1.45 21.06 22.85
CA VAL A 229 -2.61 21.08 21.95
C VAL A 229 -3.37 19.75 22.01
N ILE A 230 -2.69 18.62 22.01
CA ILE A 230 -3.35 17.30 22.07
C ILE A 230 -4.09 17.14 23.40
N LEU A 231 -3.42 17.38 24.53
CA LEU A 231 -3.94 17.09 25.86
C LEU A 231 -4.95 18.13 26.35
N ASN A 232 -4.73 19.42 26.04
CA ASN A 232 -5.52 20.50 26.63
C ASN A 232 -6.51 21.13 25.65
N GLU A 233 -6.23 21.14 24.34
CA GLU A 233 -7.08 21.84 23.37
C GLU A 233 -7.99 20.90 22.57
N SER A 234 -7.55 19.66 22.27
CA SER A 234 -8.27 18.80 21.32
C SER A 234 -9.40 17.97 21.94
N GLY A 235 -9.25 17.55 23.20
CA GLY A 235 -10.17 16.63 23.86
C GLY A 235 -10.12 15.18 23.35
N ILE A 236 -9.16 14.82 22.48
CA ILE A 236 -9.03 13.45 21.96
C ILE A 236 -8.74 12.46 23.07
N LYS A 237 -9.41 11.30 23.03
CA LYS A 237 -9.08 10.19 23.93
C LYS A 237 -7.62 9.75 23.72
N PRO A 238 -6.79 9.68 24.78
CA PRO A 238 -5.36 9.36 24.64
C PRO A 238 -5.07 8.05 23.89
N HIS A 239 -5.88 7.01 24.09
CA HIS A 239 -5.69 5.71 23.44
C HIS A 239 -5.94 5.75 21.93
N LEU A 240 -6.47 6.83 21.36
CA LEU A 240 -6.60 6.98 19.90
C LEU A 240 -5.30 7.51 19.26
N VAL A 241 -4.35 8.01 20.04
CA VAL A 241 -3.12 8.64 19.54
C VAL A 241 -1.99 7.61 19.41
N LEU A 242 -1.53 7.40 18.18
CA LEU A 242 -0.34 6.61 17.85
C LEU A 242 0.87 7.55 17.79
N TRP A 243 1.67 7.58 18.86
CA TRP A 243 2.78 8.51 19.00
C TRP A 243 4.06 7.95 18.36
N LEU A 244 4.43 8.51 17.19
CA LEU A 244 5.59 8.08 16.40
C LEU A 244 6.93 8.67 16.87
N GLU A 245 6.94 9.95 17.24
CA GLU A 245 8.16 10.69 17.56
C GLU A 245 8.96 10.03 18.70
N ASN A 246 10.24 9.80 18.45
CA ASN A 246 11.14 9.14 19.39
C ASN A 246 11.84 10.13 20.31
N ASP A 247 12.02 11.37 19.86
CA ASP A 247 12.57 12.44 20.68
C ASP A 247 11.73 12.62 21.96
N MET A 248 12.40 12.66 23.11
CA MET A 248 11.78 12.84 24.42
C MET A 248 10.70 11.79 24.78
N ARG A 249 10.74 10.58 24.20
CA ARG A 249 9.76 9.52 24.49
C ARG A 249 9.52 9.23 25.97
N PRO A 250 10.54 9.13 26.86
CA PRO A 250 10.30 8.94 28.30
C PRO A 250 9.47 10.06 28.93
N PHE A 251 9.67 11.31 28.49
CA PHE A 251 8.86 12.44 28.92
C PHE A 251 7.42 12.31 28.41
N VAL A 252 7.22 11.98 27.14
CA VAL A 252 5.87 11.77 26.56
C VAL A 252 5.11 10.68 27.32
N GLN A 253 5.76 9.55 27.61
CA GLN A 253 5.15 8.46 28.40
C GLN A 253 4.73 8.92 29.80
N SER A 254 5.49 9.82 30.41
CA SER A 254 5.16 10.35 31.74
C SER A 254 3.93 11.28 31.74
N VAL A 255 3.77 12.12 30.71
CA VAL A 255 2.69 13.12 30.64
C VAL A 255 1.45 12.62 29.90
N ALA A 256 1.61 11.66 29.00
CA ALA A 256 0.55 11.08 28.19
C ALA A 256 0.64 9.53 28.17
N PRO A 257 0.54 8.85 29.32
CA PRO A 257 0.69 7.40 29.42
C PRO A 257 -0.36 6.61 28.62
N GLY A 258 -1.48 7.26 28.25
CA GLY A 258 -2.52 6.64 27.43
C GLY A 258 -2.23 6.63 25.93
N PHE A 259 -1.18 7.29 25.44
CA PHE A 259 -0.80 7.23 24.03
C PHE A 259 -0.25 5.85 23.66
N GLN A 260 -0.61 5.36 22.48
CA GLN A 260 -0.04 4.14 21.92
C GLN A 260 1.34 4.44 21.35
N GLN A 261 2.38 4.07 22.10
CA GLN A 261 3.76 4.29 21.68
C GLN A 261 4.07 3.47 20.42
N THR A 262 4.39 4.17 19.35
CA THR A 262 4.63 3.61 18.02
C THR A 262 6.05 3.95 17.58
N MET A 263 6.75 3.01 16.95
CA MET A 263 8.12 3.20 16.46
C MET A 263 8.18 3.19 14.93
N GLY A 264 8.92 4.15 14.36
CA GLY A 264 9.11 4.30 12.91
C GLY A 264 10.27 3.50 12.33
N ASN A 265 10.98 2.72 13.15
CA ASN A 265 12.14 1.93 12.76
C ASN A 265 12.08 0.53 13.38
N LYS A 266 12.69 -0.44 12.69
CA LYS A 266 12.80 -1.82 13.17
C LYS A 266 13.77 -1.89 14.35
N ALA A 267 13.41 -2.66 15.37
CA ALA A 267 14.27 -2.95 16.52
C ALA A 267 14.04 -4.38 17.06
N PRO A 268 14.97 -4.93 17.86
CA PRO A 268 14.74 -6.16 18.63
C PRO A 268 13.48 -6.08 19.49
N VAL A 269 12.83 -7.21 19.72
CA VAL A 269 11.56 -7.26 20.47
C VAL A 269 11.78 -6.82 21.91
N GLU A 270 12.91 -7.19 22.49
CA GLU A 270 13.30 -6.89 23.85
C GLU A 270 13.39 -5.36 24.06
N ASP A 271 14.04 -4.66 23.14
CA ASP A 271 14.19 -3.20 23.18
C ASP A 271 12.82 -2.51 23.04
N LEU A 272 11.99 -2.98 22.10
CA LEU A 272 10.63 -2.45 21.91
C LEU A 272 9.77 -2.61 23.17
N LEU A 273 9.86 -3.76 23.84
CA LEU A 273 9.11 -4.01 25.07
C LEU A 273 9.63 -3.15 26.24
N MET A 274 10.95 -2.94 26.34
CA MET A 274 11.53 -2.05 27.34
C MET A 274 11.02 -0.61 27.20
N ASP A 275 10.85 -0.15 25.96
CA ASP A 275 10.35 1.18 25.63
C ASP A 275 8.81 1.28 25.57
N ASN A 276 8.08 0.24 26.00
CA ASN A 276 6.61 0.15 25.95
C ASN A 276 6.02 0.36 24.55
N ILE A 277 6.75 -0.01 23.49
CA ILE A 277 6.27 0.10 22.12
C ILE A 277 5.26 -1.02 21.83
N VAL A 278 4.06 -0.62 21.37
CA VAL A 278 2.95 -1.54 21.06
C VAL A 278 2.66 -1.65 19.57
N LYS A 279 3.25 -0.77 18.76
CA LYS A 279 3.07 -0.74 17.31
C LYS A 279 4.34 -0.32 16.59
N LEU A 280 4.59 -0.92 15.42
CA LEU A 280 5.57 -0.46 14.45
C LEU A 280 4.87 0.17 13.25
N ASN A 281 5.38 1.31 12.76
CA ASN A 281 4.95 1.97 11.54
C ASN A 281 6.13 1.98 10.56
N LEU A 282 6.10 1.13 9.53
CA LEU A 282 7.25 0.93 8.66
C LEU A 282 6.85 0.94 7.18
N ALA A 283 7.80 1.31 6.33
CA ALA A 283 7.60 1.17 4.90
C ALA A 283 7.38 -0.31 4.55
N TYR A 284 6.48 -0.61 3.61
CA TYR A 284 6.17 -2.01 3.26
C TYR A 284 7.39 -2.79 2.75
N THR A 285 8.42 -2.10 2.26
CA THR A 285 9.70 -2.68 1.79
C THR A 285 10.63 -3.10 2.92
N GLU A 286 10.46 -2.56 4.12
CA GLU A 286 11.34 -2.79 5.27
C GLU A 286 10.87 -3.94 6.15
N MET A 287 9.69 -4.49 5.87
CA MET A 287 9.06 -5.51 6.68
C MET A 287 8.89 -6.82 5.91
N SER A 288 9.57 -7.87 6.38
CA SER A 288 9.34 -9.22 5.88
C SER A 288 8.13 -9.88 6.54
N SER A 289 7.58 -10.94 5.92
CA SER A 289 6.48 -11.70 6.52
C SER A 289 6.89 -12.44 7.81
N GLU A 290 8.17 -12.78 7.94
CA GLU A 290 8.73 -13.34 9.17
C GLU A 290 8.79 -12.31 10.30
N ASP A 291 9.17 -11.07 9.97
CA ASP A 291 9.18 -9.97 10.94
C ASP A 291 7.78 -9.67 11.47
N ILE A 292 6.78 -9.59 10.59
CA ILE A 292 5.38 -9.35 10.99
C ILE A 292 4.93 -10.41 12.00
N ARG A 293 5.21 -11.69 11.72
CA ARG A 293 4.86 -12.79 12.62
C ARG A 293 5.63 -12.68 13.95
N LYS A 294 6.94 -12.41 13.89
CA LYS A 294 7.78 -12.26 15.08
C LYS A 294 7.26 -11.16 16.01
N TYR A 295 6.90 -10.00 15.48
CA TYR A 295 6.33 -8.90 16.28
C TYR A 295 4.94 -9.24 16.82
N ALA A 296 4.09 -9.88 16.01
CA ALA A 296 2.76 -10.30 16.43
C ALA A 296 2.80 -11.29 17.62
N GLU A 297 3.77 -12.22 17.63
CA GLU A 297 3.98 -13.16 18.76
C GLU A 297 4.31 -12.45 20.08
N ALA A 298 4.88 -11.24 20.01
CA ALA A 298 5.17 -10.38 21.16
C ALA A 298 4.05 -9.36 21.46
N ASN A 299 2.87 -9.49 20.83
CA ASN A 299 1.77 -8.52 20.89
C ASN A 299 2.12 -7.11 20.38
N ILE A 300 3.12 -7.00 19.50
CA ILE A 300 3.48 -5.75 18.83
C ILE A 300 2.81 -5.75 17.46
N THR A 301 1.92 -4.79 17.25
CA THR A 301 1.17 -4.67 15.99
C THR A 301 2.00 -3.96 14.92
N THR A 302 1.66 -4.17 13.65
CA THR A 302 2.40 -3.62 12.51
C THR A 302 1.49 -2.82 11.59
N ASN A 303 1.92 -1.61 11.25
CA ASN A 303 1.36 -0.76 10.22
C ASN A 303 2.34 -0.63 9.06
N LEU A 304 1.88 -0.88 7.83
CA LEU A 304 2.71 -0.75 6.62
C LEU A 304 2.28 0.46 5.79
N TYR A 305 3.24 1.26 5.31
CA TYR A 305 2.95 2.42 4.47
C TYR A 305 3.88 2.53 3.25
N VAL A 306 3.53 3.26 2.19
CA VAL A 306 2.15 3.57 1.78
C VAL A 306 1.67 2.46 0.84
N VAL A 307 0.58 1.78 1.18
CA VAL A 307 0.07 0.63 0.42
C VAL A 307 -1.15 1.05 -0.40
N ASN A 308 -0.98 1.29 -1.70
CA ASN A 308 -2.08 1.77 -2.56
C ASN A 308 -2.69 0.69 -3.45
N GLU A 309 -1.89 -0.33 -3.78
CA GLU A 309 -2.27 -1.33 -4.77
C GLU A 309 -3.00 -2.52 -4.16
N PRO A 310 -4.14 -2.98 -4.73
CA PRO A 310 -4.87 -4.15 -4.25
C PRO A 310 -4.04 -5.42 -4.07
N TRP A 311 -3.07 -5.65 -4.97
CA TRP A 311 -2.18 -6.81 -4.88
C TRP A 311 -1.19 -6.69 -3.72
N LEU A 312 -0.69 -5.48 -3.44
CA LEU A 312 0.22 -5.22 -2.34
C LEU A 312 -0.51 -5.32 -1.00
N PHE A 313 -1.73 -4.80 -0.94
CA PHE A 313 -2.64 -4.99 0.20
C PHE A 313 -2.92 -6.47 0.45
N SER A 314 -3.13 -7.25 -0.61
CA SER A 314 -3.30 -8.70 -0.52
C SER A 314 -2.08 -9.37 0.11
N LEU A 315 -0.86 -8.99 -0.29
CA LEU A 315 0.37 -9.50 0.32
C LEU A 315 0.52 -9.10 1.79
N ALA A 316 0.20 -7.85 2.15
CA ALA A 316 0.21 -7.37 3.53
C ALA A 316 -0.78 -8.19 4.40
N TRP A 317 -2.00 -8.39 3.90
CA TRP A 317 -3.02 -9.22 4.55
C TRP A 317 -2.55 -10.66 4.74
N CYS A 318 -2.08 -11.30 3.68
CA CYS A 318 -1.56 -12.67 3.75
C CYS A 318 -0.37 -12.80 4.71
N SER A 319 0.44 -11.75 4.85
CA SER A 319 1.59 -11.72 5.77
C SER A 319 1.20 -11.48 7.23
N GLY A 320 -0.06 -11.11 7.50
CA GLY A 320 -0.55 -10.85 8.85
C GLY A 320 -0.34 -9.42 9.35
N ALA A 321 -0.16 -8.44 8.46
CA ALA A 321 -0.10 -7.04 8.86
C ALA A 321 -1.40 -6.62 9.57
N HIS A 322 -1.29 -5.81 10.62
CA HIS A 322 -2.45 -5.41 11.42
C HIS A 322 -3.18 -4.22 10.82
N SER A 323 -2.42 -3.29 10.22
CA SER A 323 -2.97 -2.15 9.49
C SER A 323 -2.08 -1.77 8.32
N VAL A 324 -2.63 -0.98 7.40
CA VAL A 324 -1.87 -0.30 6.36
C VAL A 324 -2.28 1.17 6.29
N THR A 325 -1.33 2.05 6.00
CA THR A 325 -1.59 3.43 5.62
C THR A 325 -1.68 3.53 4.09
N THR A 326 -2.70 4.18 3.57
CA THR A 326 -3.04 4.14 2.14
C THR A 326 -3.64 5.45 1.63
N ASN A 327 -3.31 5.82 0.40
CA ASN A 327 -3.99 6.87 -0.38
C ASN A 327 -5.32 6.36 -0.98
N ALA A 328 -5.53 5.05 -0.98
CA ALA A 328 -6.51 4.32 -1.78
C ALA A 328 -7.63 3.65 -0.95
N VAL A 329 -8.02 4.25 0.17
CA VAL A 329 -8.99 3.64 1.14
C VAL A 329 -10.23 3.08 0.45
N HIS A 330 -10.81 3.84 -0.49
CA HIS A 330 -12.01 3.47 -1.26
C HIS A 330 -11.83 2.20 -2.12
N MET A 331 -10.62 1.94 -2.63
CA MET A 331 -10.33 0.74 -3.41
C MET A 331 -10.09 -0.45 -2.48
N LEU A 332 -9.25 -0.27 -1.46
CA LEU A 332 -8.82 -1.35 -0.58
C LEU A 332 -9.93 -1.82 0.37
N LYS A 333 -10.85 -0.95 0.78
CA LYS A 333 -11.98 -1.32 1.64
C LYS A 333 -12.89 -2.37 1.00
N ASN A 334 -13.06 -2.31 -0.32
CA ASN A 334 -13.95 -3.21 -1.07
C ASN A 334 -13.39 -4.63 -1.29
N LEU A 335 -12.09 -4.85 -1.01
CA LEU A 335 -11.50 -6.19 -1.12
C LEU A 335 -12.02 -7.11 0.00
N SER A 336 -12.83 -8.11 -0.34
CA SER A 336 -13.36 -9.10 0.61
C SER A 336 -12.37 -10.22 0.93
N GLN A 337 -11.37 -10.44 0.08
CA GLN A 337 -10.30 -11.42 0.25
C GLN A 337 -9.05 -11.00 -0.54
N PRO A 338 -7.85 -11.54 -0.22
CA PRO A 338 -6.65 -11.30 -1.00
C PRO A 338 -6.82 -11.79 -2.45
N LEU A 339 -6.42 -10.97 -3.43
CA LEU A 339 -6.56 -11.27 -4.87
C LEU A 339 -5.81 -12.52 -5.33
N PHE A 340 -4.78 -12.90 -4.58
CA PHE A 340 -3.85 -13.97 -4.92
C PHE A 340 -3.78 -15.06 -3.85
N LEU A 341 -4.87 -15.26 -3.13
CA LEU A 341 -4.96 -16.31 -2.12
C LEU A 341 -4.97 -17.68 -2.79
N MET A 342 -4.05 -18.56 -2.37
CA MET A 342 -4.03 -19.97 -2.73
C MET A 342 -4.18 -20.79 -1.47
N VAL A 343 -5.29 -21.52 -1.37
CA VAL A 343 -5.58 -22.39 -0.23
C VAL A 343 -5.35 -23.86 -0.57
N SER A 344 -4.60 -24.56 0.29
CA SER A 344 -4.45 -26.01 0.21
C SER A 344 -5.62 -26.71 0.90
N ARG A 345 -6.37 -27.55 0.18
CA ARG A 345 -7.32 -28.50 0.80
C ARG A 345 -6.60 -29.81 1.13
N SER A 346 -6.72 -30.27 2.37
CA SER A 346 -6.47 -31.68 2.71
C SER A 346 -7.54 -32.53 2.02
N SER A 347 -7.14 -33.38 1.07
CA SER A 347 -8.06 -34.30 0.41
C SER A 347 -8.50 -35.39 1.40
N PRO A 348 -9.82 -35.65 1.58
CA PRO A 348 -10.31 -36.67 2.50
C PRO A 348 -10.03 -38.12 2.04
N PHE A 349 -9.45 -38.32 0.85
CA PHE A 349 -9.26 -39.64 0.27
C PHE A 349 -8.02 -40.42 0.75
N PHE A 350 -7.12 -39.80 1.54
CA PHE A 350 -5.94 -40.50 2.09
C PHE A 350 -5.58 -40.01 3.50
N PRO A 351 -6.18 -40.57 4.56
CA PRO A 351 -5.77 -40.28 5.92
C PRO A 351 -4.42 -40.97 6.18
N GLY A 352 -3.33 -40.21 6.26
CA GLY A 352 -2.00 -40.72 6.65
C GLY A 352 -0.83 -40.34 5.73
N VAL A 353 -1.10 -39.75 4.56
CA VAL A 353 -0.04 -39.18 3.71
C VAL A 353 -0.10 -37.66 3.84
N ARG A 354 0.92 -37.03 4.44
CA ARG A 354 1.16 -35.57 4.29
C ARG A 354 1.32 -35.31 2.79
N SER A 355 0.24 -35.02 2.08
CA SER A 355 0.29 -34.85 0.64
C SER A 355 1.06 -33.56 0.33
N ARG A 356 2.27 -33.72 -0.20
CA ARG A 356 2.99 -32.65 -0.90
C ARG A 356 2.29 -32.21 -2.20
N GLY A 357 1.13 -32.78 -2.52
CA GLY A 357 0.23 -32.33 -3.57
C GLY A 357 -1.12 -31.93 -2.95
N GLY A 358 -1.26 -30.66 -2.60
CA GLY A 358 -2.57 -30.06 -2.31
C GLY A 358 -3.25 -29.65 -3.61
N VAL A 359 -4.57 -29.78 -3.70
CA VAL A 359 -5.35 -29.08 -4.74
C VAL A 359 -5.46 -27.63 -4.29
N PHE A 360 -4.82 -26.73 -5.02
CA PHE A 360 -4.90 -25.30 -4.77
C PHE A 360 -6.14 -24.74 -5.47
N ILE A 361 -7.01 -24.09 -4.69
CA ILE A 361 -8.07 -23.26 -5.27
C ILE A 361 -7.48 -21.86 -5.46
N VAL A 362 -7.52 -21.38 -6.69
CA VAL A 362 -7.13 -20.02 -7.05
C VAL A 362 -8.40 -19.19 -7.19
N THR A 363 -8.59 -18.24 -6.29
CA THR A 363 -9.66 -17.24 -6.41
C THR A 363 -9.09 -16.00 -7.10
N PHE A 364 -9.66 -15.63 -8.25
CA PHE A 364 -9.38 -14.34 -8.88
C PHE A 364 -10.47 -13.36 -8.45
N GLY A 365 -10.09 -12.22 -7.89
CA GLY A 365 -11.02 -11.10 -7.70
C GLY A 365 -11.16 -10.31 -9.00
N ASP A 366 -12.39 -9.89 -9.34
CA ASP A 366 -12.62 -8.94 -10.43
C ASP A 366 -12.06 -7.57 -10.02
N TYR A 367 -11.05 -7.06 -10.74
CA TYR A 367 -10.61 -5.68 -10.58
C TYR A 367 -10.09 -5.08 -11.90
N GLY A 368 -10.45 -3.81 -12.15
CA GLY A 368 -9.95 -3.04 -13.27
C GLY A 368 -8.47 -2.76 -13.13
N SER A 369 -7.66 -3.30 -14.05
CA SER A 369 -6.21 -3.17 -14.06
C SER A 369 -5.78 -1.78 -14.53
N GLY A 370 -5.48 -0.89 -13.60
CA GLY A 370 -4.73 0.33 -13.83
C GLY A 370 -3.85 0.61 -12.63
N ALA A 371 -2.53 0.59 -12.79
CA ALA A 371 -1.60 0.96 -11.72
C ALA A 371 -1.75 2.45 -11.41
N CYS A 372 -1.98 2.78 -10.15
CA CYS A 372 -2.12 4.14 -9.66
C CYS A 372 -0.73 4.70 -9.33
N MET A 373 -0.07 5.33 -10.30
CA MET A 373 1.22 5.95 -10.05
C MET A 373 1.06 7.31 -9.38
N ASP A 374 1.77 7.48 -8.27
CA ASP A 374 2.02 8.75 -7.61
C ASP A 374 3.01 9.58 -8.42
N LYS A 375 2.72 10.87 -8.59
CA LYS A 375 3.56 11.83 -9.33
C LYS A 375 4.47 12.66 -8.44
N GLY A 376 4.42 12.55 -7.11
CA GLY A 376 5.27 13.37 -6.25
C GLY A 376 5.21 13.02 -4.78
N ASP A 377 6.11 12.13 -4.34
CA ASP A 377 6.34 11.80 -2.93
C ASP A 377 7.85 11.71 -2.59
N ALA A 378 8.73 12.34 -3.39
CA ALA A 378 10.15 12.39 -3.06
C ALA A 378 10.47 13.61 -2.16
N PRO A 379 11.04 13.40 -0.95
CA PRO A 379 11.69 14.48 -0.21
C PRO A 379 12.81 15.05 -1.08
N LEU A 380 12.83 16.37 -1.29
CA LEU A 380 13.95 17.05 -1.93
C LEU A 380 15.09 17.22 -0.92
N ASP A 381 15.67 16.13 -0.45
CA ASP A 381 16.94 16.13 0.29
C ASP A 381 17.77 14.91 -0.14
N GLY A 382 18.87 15.16 -0.86
CA GLY A 382 19.90 14.16 -1.23
C GLY A 382 20.07 13.94 -2.74
N GLU A 383 21.29 14.13 -3.23
CA GLU A 383 21.68 14.02 -4.64
C GLU A 383 21.34 12.68 -5.31
N GLY A 384 20.77 12.71 -6.53
CA GLY A 384 20.74 11.53 -7.41
C GLY A 384 19.70 11.56 -8.54
N PHE A 385 20.19 11.81 -9.77
CA PHE A 385 19.60 11.45 -11.07
C PHE A 385 18.23 12.02 -11.50
N LYS A 386 18.29 13.08 -12.31
CA LYS A 386 17.21 13.49 -13.24
C LYS A 386 17.02 12.42 -14.32
N LEU A 387 15.83 11.85 -14.43
CA LEU A 387 15.36 11.23 -15.67
C LEU A 387 14.54 12.25 -16.47
N ASN A 388 15.02 12.53 -17.68
CA ASN A 388 14.43 13.45 -18.65
C ASN A 388 13.08 12.90 -19.15
N PRO A 389 11.96 13.66 -19.12
CA PRO A 389 10.72 13.25 -19.75
C PRO A 389 10.65 13.85 -21.15
N SER A 390 10.95 13.07 -22.17
CA SER A 390 10.58 13.40 -23.54
C SER A 390 10.14 12.13 -24.27
N LEU A 391 8.82 11.98 -24.44
CA LEU A 391 8.13 11.56 -25.67
C LEU A 391 6.61 11.46 -25.40
N PRO A 392 5.75 12.00 -26.28
CA PRO A 392 4.30 11.93 -26.11
C PRO A 392 3.74 10.65 -26.76
N GLY A 393 2.95 9.89 -26.02
CA GLY A 393 2.23 8.73 -26.53
C GLY A 393 0.83 8.70 -25.94
N SER A 394 -0.15 9.09 -26.74
CA SER A 394 -1.58 8.90 -26.47
C SER A 394 -1.89 7.39 -26.38
N CYS A 395 -2.39 6.92 -25.24
CA CYS A 395 -3.02 5.61 -25.13
C CYS A 395 -4.51 5.79 -24.88
N GLU A 396 -5.32 5.56 -25.91
CA GLU A 396 -6.74 5.24 -25.76
C GLU A 396 -6.91 3.90 -25.03
N PRO A 397 -7.99 3.71 -24.25
CA PRO A 397 -8.23 2.45 -23.56
C PRO A 397 -8.70 1.36 -24.54
N LEU A 398 -7.94 0.26 -24.64
CA LEU A 398 -8.44 -0.97 -25.24
C LEU A 398 -9.58 -1.52 -24.38
N GLN A 399 -10.80 -1.53 -24.92
CA GLN A 399 -11.87 -2.37 -24.44
C GLN A 399 -11.48 -3.84 -24.63
N VAL A 400 -11.13 -4.54 -23.55
CA VAL A 400 -11.01 -5.99 -23.54
C VAL A 400 -12.37 -6.57 -23.16
N LEU A 401 -13.12 -7.03 -24.15
CA LEU A 401 -14.25 -7.94 -23.96
C LEU A 401 -13.73 -9.28 -23.41
N PRO A 402 -14.46 -9.96 -22.51
CA PRO A 402 -14.01 -11.22 -21.94
C PRO A 402 -14.04 -12.34 -22.99
N PRO A 403 -13.03 -13.21 -23.10
CA PRO A 403 -13.16 -14.44 -23.86
C PRO A 403 -13.88 -15.48 -22.98
N HIS A 404 -15.10 -15.86 -23.37
CA HIS A 404 -15.68 -17.12 -22.94
C HIS A 404 -14.86 -18.27 -23.55
N LEU A 405 -13.94 -18.87 -22.78
CA LEU A 405 -13.31 -20.14 -23.18
C LEU A 405 -14.20 -21.30 -22.75
N LEU A 406 -14.96 -21.83 -23.71
CA LEU A 406 -15.62 -23.13 -23.61
C LEU A 406 -14.64 -24.20 -24.11
N PHE A 407 -14.13 -25.07 -23.24
CA PHE A 407 -13.38 -26.25 -23.66
C PHE A 407 -14.27 -27.49 -23.61
N HIS A 408 -14.60 -28.04 -24.77
CA HIS A 408 -15.10 -29.40 -24.92
C HIS A 408 -13.91 -30.36 -24.89
N LEU A 409 -13.74 -31.10 -23.79
CA LEU A 409 -12.94 -32.33 -23.76
C LEU A 409 -13.91 -33.52 -23.85
N GLY A 410 -13.52 -34.55 -24.60
CA GLY A 410 -14.29 -35.75 -24.86
C GLY A 410 -14.77 -36.51 -23.62
N PRO A 411 -15.52 -37.62 -23.82
CA PRO A 411 -16.53 -38.09 -22.89
C PRO A 411 -15.92 -38.58 -21.57
N GLY A 412 -16.39 -38.00 -20.46
CA GLY A 412 -16.39 -38.67 -19.16
C GLY A 412 -15.71 -37.98 -17.98
N ARG A 413 -15.14 -36.77 -18.11
CA ARG A 413 -14.64 -36.01 -16.93
C ARG A 413 -14.88 -34.51 -17.08
N SER A 414 -15.73 -33.97 -16.21
CA SER A 414 -16.01 -32.54 -16.08
C SER A 414 -15.26 -31.97 -14.88
N ILE A 415 -14.51 -30.89 -15.07
CA ILE A 415 -14.04 -30.02 -13.97
C ILE A 415 -15.04 -28.88 -13.88
N LEU A 416 -15.76 -28.78 -12.76
CA LEU A 416 -16.69 -27.70 -12.50
C LEU A 416 -15.91 -26.49 -11.96
N PHE A 417 -15.76 -25.43 -12.74
CA PHE A 417 -15.46 -24.10 -12.20
C PHE A 417 -16.80 -23.48 -11.79
N GLY A 418 -17.17 -23.67 -10.53
CA GLY A 418 -18.35 -23.04 -9.94
C GLY A 418 -17.98 -21.73 -9.26
N LYS A 419 -18.72 -20.66 -9.58
CA LYS A 419 -18.92 -19.51 -8.69
C LYS A 419 -19.68 -20.00 -7.45
N THR A 420 -19.18 -19.66 -6.27
CA THR A 420 -19.99 -19.51 -5.04
C THR A 420 -19.49 -18.29 -4.32
#